data_AF-A0AAV7HVN0-F1
#
_entry.id   AF-A0AAV7HVN0-F1
#
_cell.length_a   1.000
_cell.length_b   1.000
_cell.length_c   1.000
_cell.angle_alpha   90.00
_cell.angle_beta   90.00
_cell.angle_gamma   90.00
#
_symmetry.space_group_name_H-M   'P 1'
#
loop_
_entity.id
_entity.type
_entity.pdbx_description
1 polymer ?
#
loop_
_entity_poly.entity_id
_entity_poly.type
_entity_poly.pdbx_seq_one_letter_code
_entity_poly.pdbx_strand_id
1 'polypeptide(L)'
;MAELTSKIFNYKQEDFIFEIKEPGESEFDRLLIEKWKHAEDNNILRYKLVINKEKRLSGKYNFLMQLNLDRAQNRRTPENITSIKQPFDPTRFNFTKIPEEEIIIDLSNGQGNDVIAVNISPFAYGHVLFLSDRLKCLPQVLTKRSLAQIIQLFLLSKSPYLRAVFNGLCAYASVNHLHWHFYYLKHEMLLEEIELECLTNQVYILKDYPARGFCLKLSSFPDKNLENFVKKIFFIVEWLQNNEVAHNIAITRAKSPGQAFYDDVRVYIWATKINTGIKDTSAFVPAVSESFGLLCIRNQEAYETLTEEEVIKCLEEVTEPFHALCPKLKALLN
;
A
#
# COMPACT_ATOMS: atom_id res chain seq x y z
N MET A 1 13.44 28.87 -14.31
CA MET A 1 12.23 28.36 -13.62
C MET A 1 11.52 27.48 -14.63
N ALA A 2 11.83 26.18 -14.67
CA ALA A 2 11.13 25.27 -15.58
C ALA A 2 9.78 24.95 -14.96
N GLU A 3 8.68 25.31 -15.63
CA GLU A 3 7.32 24.96 -15.20
C GLU A 3 7.20 23.44 -15.03
N LEU A 4 6.73 23.02 -13.87
CA LEU A 4 6.45 21.62 -13.56
C LEU A 4 5.14 21.21 -14.25
N THR A 5 5.15 21.14 -15.58
CA THR A 5 4.08 20.42 -16.26
C THR A 5 4.18 18.95 -15.86
N SER A 6 3.06 18.38 -15.43
CA SER A 6 2.96 16.95 -15.15
C SER A 6 3.44 16.18 -16.38
N LYS A 7 4.33 15.21 -16.20
CA LYS A 7 4.86 14.47 -17.35
C LYS A 7 3.83 13.43 -17.76
N ILE A 8 3.39 13.48 -19.02
CA ILE A 8 2.62 12.37 -19.59
C ILE A 8 3.52 11.14 -19.64
N PHE A 9 3.10 10.05 -19.01
CA PHE A 9 3.81 8.80 -19.01
C PHE A 9 2.92 7.71 -19.59
N ASN A 10 3.40 7.09 -20.66
CA ASN A 10 2.72 6.01 -21.35
C ASN A 10 3.51 4.71 -21.15
N TYR A 11 2.80 3.60 -21.03
CA TYR A 11 3.40 2.29 -20.91
C TYR A 11 2.54 1.26 -21.66
N LYS A 12 3.17 0.15 -22.01
CA LYS A 12 2.57 -1.01 -22.66
C LYS A 12 2.87 -2.26 -21.85
N GLN A 13 2.23 -3.36 -22.22
CA GLN A 13 2.44 -4.65 -21.55
C GLN A 13 3.88 -5.17 -21.71
N GLU A 14 4.57 -4.78 -22.79
CA GLU A 14 5.98 -5.10 -23.06
C GLU A 14 6.92 -4.55 -21.98
N ASP A 15 6.53 -3.46 -21.32
CA ASP A 15 7.33 -2.76 -20.31
C ASP A 15 7.26 -3.45 -18.94
N PHE A 16 6.37 -4.45 -18.77
CA PHE A 16 6.15 -5.12 -17.50
C PHE A 16 7.32 -6.05 -17.14
N ILE A 17 7.91 -5.78 -15.98
CA ILE A 17 9.01 -6.55 -15.40
C ILE A 17 8.41 -7.59 -14.48
N PHE A 18 8.26 -8.82 -14.96
CA PHE A 18 7.71 -9.92 -14.15
C PHE A 18 8.71 -10.53 -13.17
N GLU A 19 10.02 -10.37 -13.43
CA GLU A 19 11.12 -10.90 -12.61
C GLU A 19 12.23 -9.85 -12.53
N ILE A 20 12.84 -9.71 -11.35
CA ILE A 20 13.99 -8.83 -11.14
C ILE A 20 15.21 -9.72 -10.85
N LYS A 21 15.92 -10.11 -11.91
CA LYS A 21 17.18 -10.86 -11.83
C LYS A 21 18.32 -10.04 -11.26
N GLU A 22 18.36 -8.77 -11.66
CA GLU A 22 19.33 -7.79 -11.20
C GLU A 22 18.57 -6.55 -10.74
N PRO A 23 18.55 -6.23 -9.44
CA PRO A 23 17.93 -5.02 -8.91
C PRO A 23 18.47 -3.76 -9.59
N GLY A 24 17.58 -2.82 -9.87
CA GLY A 24 17.96 -1.53 -10.45
C GLY A 24 16.77 -0.57 -10.51
N GLU A 25 16.89 0.45 -11.35
CA GLU A 25 15.83 1.43 -11.58
C GLU A 25 15.40 1.36 -13.05
N SER A 26 14.10 1.19 -13.30
CA SER A 26 13.51 1.34 -14.63
C SER A 26 13.35 2.82 -15.00
N GLU A 27 12.81 3.11 -16.19
CA GLU A 27 12.41 4.49 -16.53
C GLU A 27 11.33 5.01 -15.57
N PHE A 28 10.37 4.16 -15.21
CA PHE A 28 9.32 4.50 -14.26
C PHE A 28 9.89 4.85 -12.88
N ASP A 29 10.84 4.04 -12.38
CA ASP A 29 11.51 4.30 -11.10
C ASP A 29 12.25 5.64 -11.10
N ARG A 30 13.07 5.87 -12.14
CA ARG A 30 13.85 7.11 -12.26
C ARG A 30 12.94 8.33 -12.30
N LEU A 31 11.89 8.30 -13.13
CA LEU A 31 10.97 9.41 -13.28
C LEU A 31 10.24 9.72 -11.97
N LEU A 32 9.70 8.70 -11.31
CA LEU A 32 8.94 8.87 -10.06
C LEU A 32 9.84 9.46 -8.96
N ILE A 33 11.07 8.94 -8.81
CA ILE A 33 12.03 9.44 -7.82
C ILE A 33 12.54 10.83 -8.15
N GLU A 34 12.87 11.12 -9.42
CA GLU A 34 13.30 12.45 -9.88
C GLU A 34 12.24 13.49 -9.54
N LYS A 35 10.98 13.22 -9.89
CA LYS A 35 9.87 14.15 -9.64
C LYS A 35 9.54 14.29 -8.15
N TRP A 36 9.59 13.21 -7.39
CA TRP A 36 9.39 13.27 -5.94
C TRP A 36 10.50 14.08 -5.24
N LYS A 37 11.77 13.90 -5.64
CA LYS A 37 12.88 14.73 -5.14
C LYS A 37 12.73 16.18 -5.52
N HIS A 38 12.33 16.47 -6.75
CA HIS A 38 12.04 17.84 -7.17
C HIS A 38 10.96 18.48 -6.28
N ALA A 39 9.89 17.75 -5.97
CA ALA A 39 8.84 18.24 -5.07
C ALA A 39 9.35 18.50 -3.64
N GLU A 40 10.26 17.65 -3.14
CA GLU A 40 10.93 17.87 -1.86
C GLU A 40 11.83 19.11 -1.89
N ASP A 41 12.70 19.24 -2.89
CA ASP A 41 13.68 20.34 -3.03
C ASP A 41 13.00 21.71 -3.25
N ASN A 42 11.76 21.72 -3.77
CA ASN A 42 10.98 22.93 -4.02
C ASN A 42 9.88 23.17 -2.96
N ASN A 43 9.92 22.49 -1.81
CA ASN A 43 9.00 22.68 -0.69
C ASN A 43 7.50 22.45 -1.02
N ILE A 44 7.21 21.57 -1.99
CA ILE A 44 5.83 21.12 -2.27
C ILE A 44 5.35 20.17 -1.16
N LEU A 45 6.27 19.38 -0.60
CA LEU A 45 6.00 18.55 0.57
C LEU A 45 5.93 19.43 1.82
N ARG A 46 5.08 19.07 2.80
CA ARG A 46 4.93 19.85 4.05
C ARG A 46 6.20 19.85 4.92
N TYR A 47 7.09 18.89 4.71
CA TYR A 47 8.37 18.77 5.37
C TYR A 47 9.30 17.93 4.50
N LYS A 48 10.60 18.15 4.66
CA LYS A 48 11.63 17.28 4.11
C LYS A 48 11.63 15.95 4.85
N LEU A 49 11.65 14.84 4.12
CA LEU A 49 11.65 13.53 4.76
C LEU A 49 13.06 13.22 5.29
N VAL A 50 13.19 13.13 6.62
CA VAL A 50 14.44 12.76 7.28
C VAL A 50 14.18 11.57 8.20
N ILE A 51 14.58 10.36 7.76
CA ILE A 51 14.50 9.14 8.57
C ILE A 51 15.90 8.81 9.11
N ASN A 52 16.24 9.40 10.25
CA ASN A 52 17.55 9.20 10.90
C ASN A 52 17.52 8.18 12.05
N LYS A 53 16.33 7.76 12.48
CA LYS A 53 16.12 6.80 13.57
C LYS A 53 15.28 5.64 13.07
N GLU A 54 15.95 4.55 12.73
CA GLU A 54 15.32 3.28 12.41
C GLU A 54 16.01 2.14 13.17
N LYS A 55 15.24 1.12 13.54
CA LYS A 55 15.76 -0.09 14.18
C LYS A 55 14.82 -1.25 13.90
N ARG A 56 15.32 -2.47 14.05
CA ARG A 56 14.43 -3.64 14.08
C ARG A 56 14.13 -4.05 15.51
N LEU A 57 12.90 -4.46 15.75
CA LEU A 57 12.52 -5.06 17.03
C LEU A 57 13.18 -6.42 17.17
N SER A 58 13.69 -6.71 18.38
CA SER A 58 14.26 -8.01 18.68
C SER A 58 13.13 -9.03 18.84
N GLY A 59 13.17 -10.09 18.03
CA GLY A 59 12.24 -11.21 18.12
C GLY A 59 12.10 -11.97 16.79
N LYS A 60 11.04 -12.77 16.66
CA LYS A 60 10.81 -13.70 15.55
C LYS A 60 10.51 -12.98 14.24
N TYR A 61 9.76 -11.88 14.28
CA TYR A 61 9.24 -11.21 13.09
C TYR A 61 10.11 -10.06 12.61
N ASN A 62 10.99 -9.56 13.48
CA ASN A 62 12.05 -8.61 13.18
C ASN A 62 11.51 -7.31 12.52
N PHE A 63 10.37 -6.83 13.04
CA PHE A 63 9.66 -5.67 12.51
C PHE A 63 10.57 -4.44 12.41
N LEU A 64 10.46 -3.70 11.30
CA LEU A 64 11.23 -2.49 11.08
C LEU A 64 10.47 -1.29 11.65
N MET A 65 11.06 -0.59 12.61
CA MET A 65 10.55 0.67 13.13
C MET A 65 11.28 1.85 12.49
N GLN A 66 10.52 2.83 12.01
CA GLN A 66 11.04 4.13 11.58
C GLN A 66 10.34 5.23 12.36
N LEU A 67 11.14 6.09 13.02
CA LEU A 67 10.64 7.26 13.71
C LEU A 67 10.58 8.45 12.76
N ASN A 68 9.40 9.05 12.64
CA ASN A 68 9.16 10.27 11.87
C ASN A 68 8.31 11.25 12.70
N LEU A 69 8.99 12.16 13.40
CA LEU A 69 8.36 13.17 14.27
C LEU A 69 7.67 14.27 13.47
N ASP A 70 8.21 14.68 12.32
CA ASP A 70 7.62 15.71 11.46
C ASP A 70 6.22 15.29 10.97
N ARG A 71 6.05 14.00 10.69
CA ARG A 71 4.75 13.43 10.32
C ARG A 71 3.72 13.53 11.44
N ALA A 72 4.14 13.52 12.71
CA ALA A 72 3.24 13.70 13.84
C ALA A 72 2.63 15.10 13.85
N GLN A 73 3.42 16.12 13.51
CA GLN A 73 3.04 17.53 13.63
C GLN A 73 2.38 18.08 12.37
N ASN A 74 2.82 17.65 11.19
CA ASN A 74 2.47 18.31 9.92
C ASN A 74 1.35 17.61 9.15
N ARG A 75 0.78 16.53 9.68
CA ARG A 75 -0.29 15.78 9.01
C ARG A 75 -1.64 16.47 9.19
N ARG A 76 -2.48 16.39 8.15
CA ARG A 76 -3.89 16.78 8.23
C ARG A 76 -4.65 15.91 9.25
N THR A 77 -5.65 16.49 9.90
CA THR A 77 -6.60 15.74 10.73
C THR A 77 -7.29 14.67 9.88
N PRO A 78 -7.34 13.40 10.32
CA PRO A 78 -8.08 12.36 9.62
C PRO A 78 -9.57 12.68 9.55
N GLU A 79 -10.21 12.18 8.50
CA GLU A 79 -11.65 12.28 8.36
C GLU A 79 -12.38 11.40 9.39
N ASN A 80 -13.50 11.90 9.93
CA ASN A 80 -14.48 11.02 10.59
C ASN A 80 -15.03 10.02 9.57
N ILE A 81 -14.75 8.73 9.78
CA ILE A 81 -15.19 7.61 8.94
C ILE A 81 -16.23 6.77 9.68
N THR A 82 -17.40 6.53 9.08
CA THR A 82 -18.51 5.81 9.73
C THR A 82 -18.80 4.44 9.13
N SER A 83 -18.39 4.18 7.89
CA SER A 83 -18.63 2.92 7.18
C SER A 83 -17.55 2.66 6.13
N ILE A 84 -17.33 1.38 5.81
CA ILE A 84 -16.38 0.96 4.77
C ILE A 84 -16.78 1.45 3.36
N LYS A 85 -18.06 1.79 3.16
CA LYS A 85 -18.64 2.30 1.91
C LYS A 85 -19.21 3.72 2.11
N GLN A 86 -18.64 4.49 3.04
CA GLN A 86 -19.04 5.89 3.24
C GLN A 86 -19.05 6.63 1.90
N PRO A 87 -20.14 7.32 1.52
CA PRO A 87 -20.21 8.06 0.28
C PRO A 87 -19.12 9.13 0.20
N PHE A 88 -18.62 9.35 -1.02
CA PHE A 88 -17.74 10.48 -1.30
C PHE A 88 -18.45 11.79 -0.97
N ASP A 89 -17.72 12.74 -0.38
CA ASP A 89 -18.24 14.06 -0.03
C ASP A 89 -17.41 15.16 -0.74
N PRO A 90 -17.98 15.85 -1.74
CA PRO A 90 -17.27 16.90 -2.47
C PRO A 90 -16.95 18.12 -1.61
N THR A 91 -17.63 18.32 -0.47
CA THR A 91 -17.40 19.48 0.41
C THR A 91 -16.12 19.32 1.24
N ARG A 92 -15.77 18.09 1.59
CA ARG A 92 -14.54 17.75 2.33
C ARG A 92 -13.32 17.83 1.42
N PHE A 93 -12.13 17.73 2.01
CA PHE A 93 -10.91 17.59 1.21
C PHE A 93 -11.01 16.35 0.34
N ASN A 94 -10.60 16.48 -0.91
CA ASN A 94 -10.46 15.37 -1.82
C ASN A 94 -9.42 15.72 -2.90
N PHE A 95 -8.91 14.70 -3.61
CA PHE A 95 -7.84 14.90 -4.57
C PHE A 95 -8.21 15.68 -5.84
N THR A 96 -9.46 16.06 -6.10
CA THR A 96 -9.76 17.00 -7.19
C THR A 96 -9.31 18.43 -6.87
N LYS A 97 -9.04 18.72 -5.58
CA LYS A 97 -8.67 20.04 -5.05
C LYS A 97 -7.16 20.22 -4.82
N ILE A 98 -6.33 19.22 -5.13
CA ILE A 98 -4.88 19.36 -4.98
C ILE A 98 -4.33 20.34 -6.04
N PRO A 99 -3.31 21.14 -5.70
CA PRO A 99 -2.57 21.95 -6.66
C PRO A 99 -1.97 21.11 -7.79
N GLU A 100 -1.78 21.72 -8.96
CA GLU A 100 -1.21 21.03 -10.12
C GLU A 100 0.25 20.62 -9.88
N GLU A 101 1.01 21.38 -9.10
CA GLU A 101 2.39 21.06 -8.74
C GLU A 101 2.52 19.80 -7.86
N GLU A 102 1.43 19.36 -7.21
CA GLU A 102 1.42 18.06 -6.52
C GLU A 102 1.33 16.89 -7.51
N ILE A 103 0.84 17.11 -8.74
CA ILE A 103 0.67 16.08 -9.78
C ILE A 103 1.97 15.94 -10.58
N ILE A 104 2.68 14.84 -10.37
CA ILE A 104 4.01 14.64 -10.96
C ILE A 104 4.00 13.83 -12.26
N ILE A 105 3.01 12.95 -12.45
CA ILE A 105 2.86 12.10 -13.64
C ILE A 105 1.38 12.01 -14.02
N ASP A 106 1.07 12.20 -15.31
CA ASP A 106 -0.26 11.97 -15.89
C ASP A 106 -0.23 10.68 -16.73
N LEU A 107 -1.11 9.73 -16.41
CA LEU A 107 -1.26 8.43 -17.07
C LEU A 107 -2.47 8.39 -18.01
N SER A 108 -3.17 9.53 -18.15
CA SER A 108 -4.42 9.72 -18.87
C SER A 108 -4.28 10.68 -20.06
N ASN A 109 -3.08 10.77 -20.65
CA ASN A 109 -2.78 11.61 -21.82
C ASN A 109 -3.18 13.09 -21.63
N GLY A 110 -2.98 13.64 -20.44
CA GLY A 110 -3.27 15.04 -20.12
C GLY A 110 -4.69 15.29 -19.63
N GLN A 111 -5.53 14.26 -19.47
CA GLN A 111 -6.88 14.41 -18.93
C GLN A 111 -6.91 14.58 -17.40
N GLY A 112 -5.79 14.33 -16.69
CA GLY A 112 -5.70 14.44 -15.23
C GLY A 112 -6.62 13.48 -14.45
N ASN A 113 -7.11 12.41 -15.08
CA ASN A 113 -8.04 11.46 -14.47
C ASN A 113 -7.33 10.27 -13.83
N ASP A 114 -6.27 9.76 -14.44
CA ASP A 114 -5.39 8.76 -13.83
C ASP A 114 -4.01 9.41 -13.65
N VAL A 115 -3.63 9.70 -12.41
CA VAL A 115 -2.41 10.47 -12.12
C VAL A 115 -1.63 9.91 -10.94
N ILE A 116 -0.34 10.23 -10.89
CA ILE A 116 0.49 10.05 -9.69
C ILE A 116 0.79 11.44 -9.13
N ALA A 117 0.43 11.65 -7.86
CA ALA A 117 0.67 12.88 -7.13
C ALA A 117 1.61 12.61 -5.94
N VAL A 118 2.42 13.59 -5.53
CA VAL A 118 3.24 13.43 -4.32
C VAL A 118 2.35 13.33 -3.08
N ASN A 119 2.74 12.48 -2.13
CA ASN A 119 2.13 12.57 -0.81
C ASN A 119 2.82 13.69 -0.04
N ILE A 120 2.15 14.83 0.11
CA ILE A 120 2.69 16.00 0.81
C ILE A 120 2.98 15.76 2.31
N SER A 121 2.65 14.60 2.87
CA SER A 121 3.05 14.16 4.23
C SER A 121 3.75 12.79 4.15
N PRO A 122 4.96 12.74 3.54
CA PRO A 122 5.65 11.50 3.23
C PRO A 122 6.10 10.75 4.48
N PHE A 123 6.13 9.42 4.45
CA PHE A 123 6.71 8.63 5.56
C PHE A 123 7.87 7.75 5.18
N ALA A 124 8.02 7.52 3.89
CA ALA A 124 9.07 6.73 3.29
C ALA A 124 9.52 7.46 2.02
N TYR A 125 10.73 7.14 1.58
CA TYR A 125 11.33 7.73 0.41
C TYR A 125 10.48 7.47 -0.84
N GLY A 126 10.30 8.48 -1.69
CA GLY A 126 9.46 8.36 -2.89
C GLY A 126 7.97 8.17 -2.61
N HIS A 127 7.46 8.59 -1.44
CA HIS A 127 6.06 8.38 -1.09
C HIS A 127 5.11 9.25 -1.96
N VAL A 128 4.38 8.58 -2.84
CA VAL A 128 3.43 9.17 -3.78
C VAL A 128 2.08 8.46 -3.69
N LEU A 129 1.07 9.07 -4.31
CA LEU A 129 -0.30 8.58 -4.40
C LEU A 129 -0.63 8.28 -5.85
N PHE A 130 -1.15 7.09 -6.14
CA PHE A 130 -1.80 6.81 -7.41
C PHE A 130 -3.30 7.07 -7.27
N LEU A 131 -3.80 8.00 -8.08
CA LEU A 131 -5.18 8.46 -8.10
C LEU A 131 -5.84 7.93 -9.38
N SER A 132 -6.51 6.79 -9.28
CA SER A 132 -7.27 6.17 -10.36
C SER A 132 -8.66 6.76 -10.43
N ASP A 133 -9.14 7.09 -11.64
CA ASP A 133 -10.48 7.67 -11.85
C ASP A 133 -10.75 8.91 -10.97
N ARG A 134 -9.70 9.73 -10.76
CA ARG A 134 -9.68 10.89 -9.86
C ARG A 134 -10.87 11.83 -10.07
N LEU A 135 -11.29 12.05 -11.31
CA LEU A 135 -12.37 12.99 -11.63
C LEU A 135 -13.77 12.37 -11.48
N LYS A 136 -13.87 11.04 -11.34
CA LYS A 136 -15.14 10.36 -11.02
C LYS A 136 -15.55 10.47 -9.56
N CYS A 137 -14.68 11.02 -8.70
CA CYS A 137 -14.98 11.24 -7.29
C CYS A 137 -15.44 9.97 -6.56
N LEU A 138 -14.77 8.85 -6.83
CA LEU A 138 -15.11 7.57 -6.21
C LEU A 138 -14.70 7.57 -4.73
N PRO A 139 -15.51 7.02 -3.82
CA PRO A 139 -15.10 6.84 -2.42
C PRO A 139 -13.87 5.92 -2.34
N GLN A 140 -13.21 5.87 -1.17
CA GLN A 140 -12.07 4.99 -0.90
C GLN A 140 -12.51 3.51 -0.77
N VAL A 141 -13.06 2.98 -1.86
CA VAL A 141 -13.55 1.63 -2.06
C VAL A 141 -12.85 1.08 -3.30
N LEU A 142 -12.15 -0.03 -3.14
CA LEU A 142 -11.36 -0.61 -4.23
C LEU A 142 -12.23 -0.98 -5.43
N THR A 143 -11.79 -0.60 -6.63
CA THR A 143 -12.38 -1.05 -7.90
C THR A 143 -11.44 -2.01 -8.64
N LYS A 144 -12.00 -2.93 -9.46
CA LYS A 144 -11.20 -3.83 -10.30
C LYS A 144 -10.23 -3.08 -11.22
N ARG A 145 -10.67 -1.94 -11.77
CA ARG A 145 -9.84 -1.07 -12.61
C ARG A 145 -8.64 -0.51 -11.83
N SER A 146 -8.88 0.09 -10.66
CA SER A 146 -7.79 0.65 -9.85
C SER A 146 -6.78 -0.41 -9.42
N LEU A 147 -7.25 -1.62 -9.09
CA LEU A 147 -6.41 -2.77 -8.76
C LEU A 147 -5.57 -3.23 -9.96
N ALA A 148 -6.16 -3.30 -11.15
CA ALA A 148 -5.44 -3.65 -12.37
C ALA A 148 -4.33 -2.62 -12.65
N GLN A 149 -4.65 -1.33 -12.60
CA GLN A 149 -3.70 -0.26 -12.90
C GLN A 149 -2.55 -0.22 -11.88
N ILE A 150 -2.82 -0.34 -10.58
CA ILE A 150 -1.73 -0.31 -9.58
C ILE A 150 -0.77 -1.49 -9.77
N ILE A 151 -1.27 -2.69 -10.12
CA ILE A 151 -0.42 -3.86 -10.40
C ILE A 151 0.42 -3.63 -11.65
N GLN A 152 -0.16 -3.06 -12.71
CA GLN A 152 0.59 -2.71 -13.93
C GLN A 152 1.70 -1.70 -13.63
N LEU A 153 1.38 -0.60 -12.93
CA LEU A 153 2.36 0.41 -12.52
C LEU A 153 3.46 -0.19 -11.63
N PHE A 154 3.09 -1.08 -10.70
CA PHE A 154 4.05 -1.80 -9.86
C PHE A 154 5.02 -2.65 -10.70
N LEU A 155 4.52 -3.31 -11.75
CA LEU A 155 5.32 -4.13 -12.65
C LEU A 155 6.25 -3.32 -13.56
N LEU A 156 6.05 -2.00 -13.71
CA LEU A 156 7.02 -1.15 -14.42
C LEU A 156 8.31 -0.93 -13.63
N SER A 157 8.29 -1.21 -12.33
CA SER A 157 9.46 -1.02 -11.47
C SER A 157 10.44 -2.19 -11.56
N LYS A 158 11.72 -1.86 -11.75
CA LYS A 158 12.85 -2.80 -11.63
C LYS A 158 13.43 -2.79 -10.20
N SER A 159 12.91 -1.95 -9.33
CA SER A 159 13.34 -1.85 -7.94
C SER A 159 12.61 -2.88 -7.08
N PRO A 160 13.33 -3.74 -6.34
CA PRO A 160 12.68 -4.65 -5.40
C PRO A 160 12.11 -3.94 -4.17
N TYR A 161 12.40 -2.64 -4.02
CA TYR A 161 12.05 -1.84 -2.85
C TYR A 161 10.74 -1.08 -3.01
N LEU A 162 10.15 -1.04 -4.22
CA LEU A 162 8.83 -0.44 -4.41
C LEU A 162 7.78 -1.26 -3.67
N ARG A 163 6.90 -0.59 -2.93
CA ARG A 163 5.70 -1.16 -2.29
C ARG A 163 4.49 -0.40 -2.79
N ALA A 164 3.42 -1.10 -3.15
CA ALA A 164 2.12 -0.48 -3.35
C ALA A 164 1.20 -0.87 -2.20
N VAL A 165 0.48 0.07 -1.61
CA VAL A 165 -0.43 -0.22 -0.51
C VAL A 165 -1.75 0.53 -0.61
N PHE A 166 -2.82 -0.09 -0.10
CA PHE A 166 -4.16 0.46 0.01
C PHE A 166 -4.63 0.31 1.45
N ASN A 167 -5.08 1.42 2.03
CA ASN A 167 -5.87 1.38 3.26
C ASN A 167 -7.34 1.55 2.91
N GLY A 168 -8.19 0.66 3.40
CA GLY A 168 -9.64 0.81 3.28
C GLY A 168 -10.22 1.78 4.29
N LEU A 169 -11.42 2.29 4.01
CA LEU A 169 -12.25 2.92 5.03
C LEU A 169 -12.51 1.94 6.17
N CYS A 170 -12.57 2.44 7.40
CA CYS A 170 -12.57 1.66 8.65
C CYS A 170 -11.36 0.73 8.87
N ALA A 171 -10.39 0.72 7.95
CA ALA A 171 -9.09 0.06 8.07
C ALA A 171 -7.95 1.09 8.02
N TYR A 172 -8.17 2.23 8.70
CA TYR A 172 -7.21 3.33 8.88
C TYR A 172 -6.90 4.21 7.66
N ALA A 173 -7.68 4.15 6.58
CA ALA A 173 -7.67 5.21 5.56
C ALA A 173 -7.93 6.59 6.19
N SER A 174 -7.41 7.65 5.58
CA SER A 174 -7.54 9.02 6.12
C SER A 174 -8.26 9.99 5.20
N VAL A 175 -8.46 9.62 3.94
CA VAL A 175 -9.14 10.40 2.91
C VAL A 175 -10.21 9.50 2.31
N ASN A 176 -11.45 9.99 2.19
CA ASN A 176 -12.48 9.27 1.45
C ASN A 176 -12.52 9.67 -0.04
N HIS A 177 -11.48 9.27 -0.77
CA HIS A 177 -11.41 9.38 -2.24
C HIS A 177 -10.44 8.31 -2.73
N LEU A 178 -10.84 7.45 -3.67
CA LEU A 178 -10.05 6.34 -4.20
C LEU A 178 -8.59 6.71 -4.49
N HIS A 179 -7.66 6.12 -3.74
CA HIS A 179 -6.23 6.26 -3.92
C HIS A 179 -5.46 5.04 -3.42
N TRP A 180 -4.30 4.83 -4.05
CA TRP A 180 -3.26 3.90 -3.63
C TRP A 180 -2.01 4.69 -3.24
N HIS A 181 -1.14 4.06 -2.46
CA HIS A 181 0.16 4.62 -2.10
C HIS A 181 1.27 3.82 -2.78
N PHE A 182 2.30 4.51 -3.27
CA PHE A 182 3.60 3.94 -3.59
C PHE A 182 4.66 4.52 -2.67
N TYR A 183 5.63 3.71 -2.27
CA TYR A 183 6.84 4.18 -1.60
C TYR A 183 7.98 3.18 -1.81
N TYR A 184 9.21 3.64 -1.63
CA TYR A 184 10.39 2.80 -1.69
C TYR A 184 10.93 2.55 -0.28
N LEU A 185 11.06 1.28 0.07
CA LEU A 185 11.63 0.84 1.34
C LEU A 185 12.87 -0.02 1.06
N LYS A 186 14.05 0.55 1.26
CA LYS A 186 15.35 -0.12 1.00
C LYS A 186 15.72 -1.13 2.11
N HIS A 187 14.76 -1.96 2.50
CA HIS A 187 14.89 -3.02 3.48
C HIS A 187 14.18 -4.26 2.96
N GLU A 188 14.82 -5.42 3.11
CA GLU A 188 14.12 -6.69 2.94
C GLU A 188 13.15 -6.90 4.11
N MET A 189 11.93 -7.28 3.80
CA MET A 189 10.86 -7.51 4.75
C MET A 189 10.48 -8.99 4.76
N LEU A 190 10.12 -9.52 5.94
CA LEU A 190 9.83 -10.94 6.14
C LEU A 190 8.80 -11.48 5.14
N LEU A 191 7.76 -10.69 4.82
CA LEU A 191 6.70 -11.12 3.90
C LEU A 191 7.16 -11.33 2.45
N GLU A 192 8.35 -10.85 2.06
CA GLU A 192 8.91 -11.11 0.74
C GLU A 192 9.33 -12.57 0.56
N GLU A 193 9.59 -13.28 1.66
CA GLU A 193 10.10 -14.66 1.66
C GLU A 193 9.24 -15.63 2.48
N ILE A 194 8.33 -15.12 3.31
CA ILE A 194 7.58 -15.94 4.25
C ILE A 194 6.89 -17.12 3.57
N GLU A 195 6.90 -18.27 4.23
CA GLU A 195 6.15 -19.44 3.81
C GLU A 195 4.64 -19.17 3.90
N LEU A 196 3.91 -19.72 2.93
CA LEU A 196 2.48 -19.51 2.77
C LEU A 196 1.77 -20.85 2.74
N GLU A 197 0.68 -20.98 3.50
CA GLU A 197 -0.15 -22.18 3.50
C GLU A 197 -1.19 -22.07 2.38
N CYS A 198 -1.32 -23.12 1.56
CA CYS A 198 -2.30 -23.17 0.49
C CYS A 198 -3.72 -23.29 1.07
N LEU A 199 -4.60 -22.34 0.74
CA LEU A 199 -6.01 -22.37 1.14
C LEU A 199 -6.87 -23.08 0.09
N THR A 200 -6.74 -22.64 -1.17
CA THR A 200 -7.37 -23.19 -2.37
C THR A 200 -6.44 -22.99 -3.58
N ASN A 201 -6.88 -23.37 -4.78
CA ASN A 201 -6.10 -23.08 -5.98
C ASN A 201 -5.81 -21.56 -6.11
N GLN A 202 -4.52 -21.20 -6.12
CA GLN A 202 -4.00 -19.83 -6.28
C GLN A 202 -4.20 -18.87 -5.09
N VAL A 203 -4.83 -19.33 -4.00
CA VAL A 203 -5.07 -18.51 -2.80
C VAL A 203 -4.38 -19.16 -1.61
N TYR A 204 -3.58 -18.36 -0.91
CA TYR A 204 -2.77 -18.78 0.22
C TYR A 204 -3.12 -17.95 1.47
N ILE A 205 -2.63 -18.37 2.63
CA ILE A 205 -2.80 -17.67 3.90
C ILE A 205 -1.48 -17.57 4.67
N LEU A 206 -1.40 -16.55 5.52
CA LEU A 206 -0.31 -16.35 6.47
C LEU A 206 -0.52 -17.21 7.72
N LYS A 207 0.29 -18.27 7.86
CA LYS A 207 0.20 -19.23 8.98
C LYS A 207 1.10 -18.87 10.17
N ASP A 208 2.29 -18.35 9.92
CA ASP A 208 3.25 -18.07 10.99
C ASP A 208 3.61 -16.59 10.99
N TYR A 209 2.59 -15.74 11.01
CA TYR A 209 2.71 -14.29 11.06
C TYR A 209 1.51 -13.70 11.83
N PRO A 210 1.68 -12.67 12.66
CA PRO A 210 0.65 -12.22 13.59
C PRO A 210 -0.52 -11.52 12.88
N ALA A 211 -0.26 -10.75 11.82
CA ALA A 211 -1.33 -10.19 11.00
C ALA A 211 -1.84 -11.26 10.03
N ARG A 212 -2.89 -11.99 10.43
CA ARG A 212 -3.50 -13.06 9.63
C ARG A 212 -4.15 -12.47 8.38
N GLY A 213 -3.88 -13.07 7.22
CA GLY A 213 -4.34 -12.55 5.95
C GLY A 213 -4.24 -13.56 4.81
N PHE A 214 -4.87 -13.19 3.70
CA PHE A 214 -4.80 -13.92 2.45
C PHE A 214 -3.62 -13.42 1.61
N CYS A 215 -3.07 -14.29 0.77
CA CYS A 215 -2.02 -13.95 -0.17
C CYS A 215 -2.30 -14.59 -1.52
N LEU A 216 -2.10 -13.83 -2.60
CA LEU A 216 -2.06 -14.36 -3.95
C LEU A 216 -0.69 -14.10 -4.53
N LYS A 217 -0.13 -15.13 -5.17
CA LYS A 217 1.16 -15.08 -5.85
C LYS A 217 0.92 -15.00 -7.35
N LEU A 218 1.56 -14.06 -8.03
CA LEU A 218 1.45 -13.97 -9.48
C LEU A 218 2.01 -15.25 -10.15
N SER A 219 3.06 -15.84 -9.57
CA SER A 219 3.65 -17.09 -10.04
C SER A 219 2.71 -18.30 -10.00
N SER A 220 1.59 -18.23 -9.26
CA SER A 220 0.60 -19.31 -9.21
C SER A 220 -0.39 -19.29 -10.37
N PHE A 221 -0.31 -18.28 -11.24
CA PHE A 221 -1.14 -18.14 -12.44
C PHE A 221 -0.32 -18.56 -13.66
N PRO A 222 -0.84 -19.47 -14.51
CA PRO A 222 -0.19 -19.86 -15.76
C PRO A 222 0.21 -18.64 -16.59
N ASP A 223 1.43 -18.66 -17.15
CA ASP A 223 2.01 -17.59 -17.96
C ASP A 223 2.00 -16.21 -17.28
N LYS A 224 1.96 -16.17 -15.93
CA LYS A 224 1.80 -14.94 -15.14
C LYS A 224 0.62 -14.09 -15.62
N ASN A 225 -0.51 -14.76 -15.96
CA ASN A 225 -1.70 -14.11 -16.50
C ASN A 225 -2.28 -13.07 -15.52
N LEU A 226 -2.05 -11.79 -15.82
CA LEU A 226 -2.45 -10.66 -14.98
C LEU A 226 -3.96 -10.49 -14.86
N GLU A 227 -4.72 -10.81 -15.91
CA GLU A 227 -6.18 -10.66 -15.89
C GLU A 227 -6.81 -11.62 -14.86
N ASN A 228 -6.41 -12.89 -14.89
CA ASN A 228 -6.88 -13.88 -13.94
C ASN A 228 -6.39 -13.59 -12.51
N PHE A 229 -5.16 -13.10 -12.37
CA PHE A 229 -4.61 -12.66 -11.09
C PHE A 229 -5.46 -11.54 -10.48
N VAL A 230 -5.69 -10.46 -11.23
CA VAL A 230 -6.54 -9.32 -10.82
C VAL A 230 -7.97 -9.78 -10.54
N LYS A 231 -8.55 -10.63 -11.39
CA LYS A 231 -9.91 -11.15 -11.21
C LYS A 231 -10.05 -11.92 -9.90
N LYS A 232 -9.07 -12.77 -9.56
CA LYS A 232 -9.09 -13.56 -8.33
C LYS A 232 -8.89 -12.70 -7.08
N ILE A 233 -7.96 -11.75 -7.11
CA ILE A 233 -7.78 -10.77 -6.02
C ILE A 233 -9.07 -9.96 -5.82
N PHE A 234 -9.61 -9.40 -6.90
CA PHE A 234 -10.79 -8.55 -6.84
C PHE A 234 -12.02 -9.31 -6.34
N PHE A 235 -12.21 -10.58 -6.71
CA PHE A 235 -13.29 -11.41 -6.17
C PHE A 235 -13.27 -11.48 -4.63
N ILE A 236 -12.09 -11.69 -4.04
CA ILE A 236 -11.94 -11.73 -2.57
C ILE A 236 -12.28 -10.36 -1.97
N VAL A 237 -11.72 -9.27 -2.54
CA VAL A 237 -11.95 -7.92 -2.03
C VAL A 237 -13.40 -7.48 -2.17
N GLU A 238 -14.03 -7.73 -3.32
CA GLU A 238 -15.45 -7.45 -3.58
C GLU A 238 -16.35 -8.20 -2.60
N TRP A 239 -16.03 -9.47 -2.30
CA TRP A 239 -16.74 -10.21 -1.27
C TRP A 239 -16.60 -9.55 0.10
N LEU A 240 -15.39 -9.15 0.51
CA LEU A 240 -15.17 -8.42 1.77
C LEU A 240 -15.98 -7.12 1.81
N GLN A 241 -15.96 -6.34 0.74
CA GLN A 241 -16.74 -5.11 0.60
C GLN A 241 -18.25 -5.34 0.69
N ASN A 242 -18.76 -6.42 0.09
CA ASN A 242 -20.17 -6.75 0.11
C ASN A 242 -20.66 -7.29 1.46
N ASN A 243 -19.73 -7.76 2.30
CA ASN A 243 -20.00 -8.21 3.66
C ASN A 243 -19.55 -7.19 4.72
N GLU A 244 -19.34 -5.93 4.33
CA GLU A 244 -18.96 -4.83 5.23
C GLU A 244 -17.67 -5.05 6.03
N VAL A 245 -16.74 -5.84 5.48
CA VAL A 245 -15.46 -6.13 6.12
C VAL A 245 -14.42 -5.08 5.75
N ALA A 246 -13.91 -4.37 6.75
CA ALA A 246 -12.79 -3.46 6.61
C ALA A 246 -11.52 -4.23 6.20
N HIS A 247 -10.73 -3.68 5.27
CA HIS A 247 -9.58 -4.40 4.73
C HIS A 247 -8.47 -3.49 4.22
N ASN A 248 -7.25 -4.04 4.22
CA ASN A 248 -6.02 -3.42 3.72
C ASN A 248 -5.34 -4.34 2.71
N ILE A 249 -4.58 -3.76 1.77
CA ILE A 249 -3.90 -4.51 0.70
C ILE A 249 -2.48 -4.02 0.53
N ALA A 250 -1.50 -4.94 0.48
CA ALA A 250 -0.12 -4.62 0.11
C ALA A 250 0.33 -5.44 -1.09
N ILE A 251 1.15 -4.84 -1.94
CA ILE A 251 1.79 -5.45 -3.11
C ILE A 251 3.29 -5.31 -2.95
N THR A 252 4.00 -6.43 -3.06
CA THR A 252 5.45 -6.49 -2.97
C THR A 252 6.04 -7.46 -3.97
N ARG A 253 7.31 -7.25 -4.31
CA ARG A 253 8.15 -8.28 -4.89
C ARG A 253 8.37 -9.37 -3.84
N ALA A 254 8.56 -10.58 -4.32
CA ALA A 254 8.87 -11.72 -3.47
C ALA A 254 9.88 -12.61 -4.17
N LYS A 255 10.57 -13.42 -3.36
CA LYS A 255 11.50 -14.45 -3.83
C LYS A 255 11.04 -15.80 -3.32
N SER A 256 11.13 -16.81 -4.18
CA SER A 256 11.00 -18.19 -3.74
C SER A 256 12.16 -18.57 -2.81
N PRO A 257 11.95 -19.46 -1.83
CA PRO A 257 13.02 -19.88 -0.92
C PRO A 257 14.27 -20.34 -1.67
N GLY A 258 15.43 -19.80 -1.28
CA GLY A 258 16.72 -20.12 -1.88
C GLY A 258 17.03 -19.44 -3.23
N GLN A 259 16.14 -18.59 -3.75
CA GLN A 259 16.41 -17.78 -4.95
C GLN A 259 17.12 -16.47 -4.58
N ALA A 260 18.10 -16.07 -5.40
CA ALA A 260 18.81 -14.80 -5.25
C ALA A 260 18.07 -13.62 -5.91
N PHE A 261 17.02 -13.90 -6.69
CA PHE A 261 16.29 -12.90 -7.45
C PHE A 261 14.79 -12.90 -7.12
N TYR A 262 14.12 -11.79 -7.42
CA TYR A 262 12.69 -11.65 -7.18
C TYR A 262 11.92 -12.21 -8.38
N ASP A 263 11.40 -13.43 -8.23
CA ASP A 263 10.71 -14.21 -9.26
C ASP A 263 9.18 -14.05 -9.23
N ASP A 264 8.65 -13.38 -8.20
CA ASP A 264 7.23 -13.31 -7.92
C ASP A 264 6.75 -11.91 -7.48
N VAL A 265 5.44 -11.70 -7.59
CA VAL A 265 4.71 -10.57 -7.03
C VAL A 265 3.63 -11.12 -6.11
N ARG A 266 3.63 -10.69 -4.86
CA ARG A 266 2.64 -11.10 -3.86
C ARG A 266 1.68 -9.96 -3.56
N VAL A 267 0.39 -10.29 -3.51
CA VAL A 267 -0.66 -9.39 -3.05
C VAL A 267 -1.24 -9.95 -1.76
N TYR A 268 -1.02 -9.22 -0.68
CA TYR A 268 -1.53 -9.52 0.66
C TYR A 268 -2.83 -8.77 0.92
N ILE A 269 -3.81 -9.45 1.50
CA ILE A 269 -5.11 -8.90 1.87
C ILE A 269 -5.38 -9.22 3.33
N TRP A 270 -5.51 -8.19 4.16
CA TRP A 270 -5.88 -8.33 5.57
C TRP A 270 -7.29 -7.83 5.78
N ALA A 271 -8.17 -8.72 6.25
CA ALA A 271 -9.44 -8.33 6.85
C ALA A 271 -9.16 -7.81 8.26
N THR A 272 -9.73 -6.66 8.62
CA THR A 272 -9.47 -6.00 9.89
C THR A 272 -10.75 -5.78 10.67
N LYS A 273 -10.62 -5.64 12.00
CA LYS A 273 -11.69 -5.06 12.82
C LYS A 273 -12.06 -3.68 12.27
N ILE A 274 -13.36 -3.37 12.33
CA ILE A 274 -13.88 -2.07 11.93
C ILE A 274 -13.43 -1.02 12.94
N ASN A 275 -12.76 0.02 12.46
CA ASN A 275 -12.41 1.20 13.25
C ASN A 275 -13.10 2.44 12.68
N THR A 276 -14.15 2.92 13.36
CA THR A 276 -14.90 4.13 12.98
C THR A 276 -14.48 5.34 13.81
N GLY A 277 -14.89 6.52 13.36
CA GLY A 277 -14.60 7.79 14.02
C GLY A 277 -13.40 8.50 13.42
N ILE A 278 -12.89 9.47 14.17
CA ILE A 278 -11.63 10.14 13.85
C ILE A 278 -10.50 9.28 14.40
N LYS A 279 -9.64 8.81 13.51
CA LYS A 279 -8.47 8.01 13.89
C LYS A 279 -7.56 8.77 14.85
N ASP A 280 -7.29 8.19 16.02
CA ASP A 280 -6.20 8.64 16.88
C ASP A 280 -4.86 8.40 16.19
N THR A 281 -4.08 9.46 16.03
CA THR A 281 -2.77 9.43 15.36
C THR A 281 -1.59 9.46 16.32
N SER A 282 -1.87 9.63 17.62
CA SER A 282 -0.89 9.62 18.71
C SER A 282 -0.57 8.18 19.16
N ALA A 283 -1.54 7.28 19.09
CA ALA A 283 -1.38 5.86 19.34
C ALA A 283 -0.74 5.10 18.16
N PHE A 284 -0.32 3.86 18.42
CA PHE A 284 0.08 2.92 17.38
C PHE A 284 -1.12 2.62 16.45
N VAL A 285 -0.92 2.79 15.15
CA VAL A 285 -1.96 2.64 14.14
C VAL A 285 -1.64 1.39 13.31
N PRO A 286 -2.31 0.24 13.52
CA PRO A 286 -2.06 -0.98 12.78
C PRO A 286 -2.70 -0.92 11.37
N ALA A 287 -2.22 0.00 10.53
CA ALA A 287 -2.63 0.13 9.14
C ALA A 287 -1.84 -0.87 8.26
N VAL A 288 -1.98 -0.74 6.95
CA VAL A 288 -1.36 -1.67 5.99
C VAL A 288 0.16 -1.78 6.11
N SER A 289 0.87 -0.70 6.45
CA SER A 289 2.34 -0.72 6.58
C SER A 289 2.75 -1.52 7.80
N GLU A 290 2.04 -1.35 8.92
CA GLU A 290 2.26 -2.09 10.14
C GLU A 290 1.91 -3.57 9.98
N SER A 291 0.80 -3.90 9.28
CA SER A 291 0.50 -5.28 8.89
C SER A 291 1.60 -5.88 8.00
N PHE A 292 2.25 -5.08 7.15
CA PHE A 292 3.38 -5.52 6.33
C PHE A 292 4.71 -5.63 7.10
N GLY A 293 4.76 -5.13 8.34
CA GLY A 293 5.92 -5.18 9.23
C GLY A 293 6.79 -3.91 9.24
N LEU A 294 6.36 -2.83 8.58
CA LEU A 294 6.92 -1.50 8.68
C LEU A 294 6.12 -0.67 9.69
N LEU A 295 6.71 -0.43 10.86
CA LEU A 295 6.10 0.32 11.95
C LEU A 295 6.44 1.81 11.81
N CYS A 296 5.45 2.61 11.40
CA CYS A 296 5.61 4.06 11.22
C CYS A 296 5.40 4.80 12.55
N ILE A 297 6.45 4.91 13.37
CA ILE A 297 6.40 5.49 14.70
C ILE A 297 6.48 7.01 14.64
N ARG A 298 5.69 7.68 15.48
CA ARG A 298 5.53 9.15 15.50
C ARG A 298 5.81 9.77 16.86
N ASN A 299 6.12 8.95 17.86
CA ASN A 299 6.40 9.35 19.23
C ASN A 299 7.75 8.76 19.67
N GLN A 300 8.60 9.58 20.30
CA GLN A 300 9.92 9.15 20.78
C GLN A 300 9.80 8.06 21.85
N GLU A 301 8.86 8.19 22.77
CA GLU A 301 8.64 7.19 23.83
C GLU A 301 8.26 5.84 23.23
N ALA A 302 7.28 5.79 22.32
CA ALA A 302 6.91 4.57 21.62
C ALA A 302 8.08 3.98 20.80
N TYR A 303 8.95 4.81 20.25
CA TYR A 303 10.15 4.30 19.56
C TYR A 303 11.13 3.61 20.52
N GLU A 304 11.21 4.07 21.77
CA GLU A 304 12.11 3.54 22.78
C GLU A 304 11.55 2.29 23.46
N THR A 305 10.24 2.26 23.75
CA THR A 305 9.61 1.26 24.62
C THR A 305 8.85 0.15 23.90
N LEU A 306 8.36 0.39 22.68
CA LEU A 306 7.54 -0.60 21.97
C LEU A 306 8.31 -1.91 21.76
N THR A 307 7.67 -3.02 22.11
CA THR A 307 8.23 -4.36 22.00
C THR A 307 7.60 -5.16 20.85
N GLU A 308 8.27 -6.24 20.42
CA GLU A 308 7.69 -7.11 19.39
C GLU A 308 6.41 -7.80 19.88
N GLU A 309 6.34 -8.15 21.17
CA GLU A 309 5.17 -8.78 21.79
C GLU A 309 3.92 -7.89 21.74
N GLU A 310 4.07 -6.59 22.03
CA GLU A 310 2.97 -5.63 21.93
C GLU A 310 2.49 -5.46 20.48
N VAL A 311 3.41 -5.45 19.51
CA VAL A 311 3.07 -5.38 18.09
C VAL A 311 2.35 -6.65 17.64
N ILE A 312 2.83 -7.82 18.04
CA ILE A 312 2.18 -9.12 17.78
C ILE A 312 0.73 -9.08 18.27
N LYS A 313 0.52 -8.73 19.55
CA LYS A 313 -0.81 -8.67 20.15
C LYS A 313 -1.72 -7.72 19.39
N CYS A 314 -1.23 -6.54 19.01
CA CYS A 314 -2.01 -5.57 18.26
C CYS A 314 -2.40 -6.08 16.86
N LEU A 315 -1.46 -6.71 16.15
CA LEU A 315 -1.70 -7.25 14.80
C LEU A 315 -2.65 -8.46 14.83
N GLU A 316 -2.53 -9.34 15.82
CA GLU A 316 -3.45 -10.45 16.02
C GLU A 316 -4.86 -9.93 16.35
N GLU A 317 -4.97 -8.94 17.23
CA GLU A 317 -6.24 -8.35 17.59
C GLU A 317 -6.92 -7.67 16.39
N VAL A 318 -6.17 -6.89 15.61
CA VAL A 318 -6.75 -6.16 14.48
C VAL A 318 -7.19 -7.11 13.37
N THR A 319 -6.51 -8.25 13.19
CA THR A 319 -6.80 -9.23 12.12
C THR A 319 -7.64 -10.42 12.59
N GLU A 320 -8.12 -10.42 13.83
CA GLU A 320 -8.98 -11.46 14.41
C GLU A 320 -10.15 -11.87 13.49
N PRO A 321 -10.85 -10.95 12.75
CA PRO A 321 -11.93 -11.33 11.85
C PRO A 321 -11.55 -12.40 10.82
N PHE A 322 -10.26 -12.52 10.48
CA PHE A 322 -9.75 -13.56 9.58
C PHE A 322 -10.23 -14.96 9.96
N HIS A 323 -10.27 -15.32 11.25
CA HIS A 323 -10.64 -16.67 11.69
C HIS A 323 -12.07 -17.05 11.31
N ALA A 324 -13.01 -16.11 11.39
CA ALA A 324 -14.40 -16.33 11.00
C ALA A 324 -14.61 -16.27 9.48
N LEU A 325 -13.76 -15.51 8.76
CA LEU A 325 -13.91 -15.26 7.33
C LEU A 325 -13.21 -16.30 6.45
N CYS A 326 -12.04 -16.79 6.88
CA CYS A 326 -11.24 -17.76 6.15
C CYS A 326 -12.01 -19.01 5.69
N PRO A 327 -12.77 -19.72 6.55
CA PRO A 327 -13.56 -20.88 6.11
C PRO A 327 -14.67 -20.51 5.10
N LYS A 328 -15.29 -19.33 5.24
CA LYS A 328 -16.33 -18.85 4.31
C LYS A 328 -15.75 -18.58 2.93
N LEU A 329 -14.63 -17.85 2.86
CA LEU A 329 -13.93 -17.58 1.61
C LEU A 329 -13.41 -18.86 0.97
N LYS A 330 -12.87 -19.81 1.75
CA LYS A 330 -12.46 -21.12 1.23
C LYS A 330 -13.61 -21.84 0.51
N ALA A 331 -14.80 -21.84 1.10
CA ALA A 331 -15.97 -22.47 0.50
C ALA A 331 -16.45 -21.79 -0.80
N LEU A 332 -16.23 -20.48 -0.95
CA LEU A 332 -16.59 -19.71 -2.16
C LEU A 332 -15.55 -19.80 -3.28
N LEU A 333 -14.30 -20.12 -2.93
CA LEU A 333 -13.17 -20.18 -3.84
C LEU A 333 -12.92 -21.58 -4.41
N ASN A 334 -13.44 -22.61 -3.75
CA ASN A 334 -13.57 -23.98 -4.26
C ASN A 334 -14.75 -24.07 -5.22
#